data_AF-A0A9D1ZH83-F1
#
_entry.id   AF-A0A9D1ZH83-F1
#
_cell.length_a   1.000
_cell.length_b   1.000
_cell.length_c   1.000
_cell.angle_alpha   90.00
_cell.angle_beta   90.00
_cell.angle_gamma   90.00
#
_symmetry.space_group_name_H-M   'P 1'
#
loop_
_entity.id
_entity.type
_entity.pdbx_description
1 polymer ?
#
loop_
_entity_poly.entity_id
_entity_poly.type
_entity_poly.pdbx_seq_one_letter_code
_entity_poly.pdbx_strand_id
1 'polypeptide(L)' 'MFSGIVEECATLVAMVKEQENVHFTFMCSFVSELKIDQSISHNGVCLTVVKLTDDTYTVTAMKET' A
#
# COMPACT_ATOMS: atom_id res chain seq x y z
N MET A 1 13.54 2.24 -5.29
CA MET A 1 14.16 3.47 -4.72
C MET A 1 13.23 4.63 -5.04
N PHE A 2 12.94 5.50 -4.07
CA PHE A 2 11.96 6.59 -4.21
C PHE A 2 12.66 7.94 -4.28
N SER A 3 12.12 8.90 -5.04
CA SER A 3 12.67 10.26 -5.16
C SER A 3 12.39 11.14 -3.94
N GLY A 4 11.39 10.77 -3.12
CA GLY A 4 10.89 11.58 -2.01
C GLY A 4 9.82 12.61 -2.41
N ILE A 5 9.47 12.71 -3.70
CA ILE A 5 8.34 13.52 -4.17
C ILE A 5 7.07 12.67 -4.03
N VAL A 6 6.14 13.12 -3.19
CA VAL A 6 4.86 12.45 -2.97
C VAL A 6 3.93 12.74 -4.14
N GLU A 7 3.37 11.69 -4.73
CA GLU A 7 2.47 11.79 -5.88
C GLU A 7 1.04 12.14 -5.48
N GLU A 8 0.49 11.46 -4.47
CA GLU A 8 -0.87 11.67 -3.95
C GLU A 8 -0.97 11.13 -2.51
N CYS A 9 -1.97 11.62 -1.77
CA CYS A 9 -2.43 11.01 -0.53
C CYS A 9 -3.50 9.95 -0.81
N ALA A 10 -3.18 8.67 -0.62
CA ALA A 10 -4.16 7.59 -0.71
C ALA A 10 -5.10 7.55 0.52
N THR A 11 -6.35 7.15 0.32
CA THR A 11 -7.34 6.99 1.40
C THR A 11 -7.27 5.57 1.95
N LEU A 12 -7.07 5.41 3.26
CA LEU A 12 -7.18 4.10 3.92
C LEU A 12 -8.66 3.70 4.03
N VAL A 13 -9.06 2.61 3.38
CA VAL A 13 -10.46 2.15 3.34
C VAL A 13 -10.69 0.87 4.15
N ALA A 14 -9.65 0.07 4.40
CA ALA A 14 -9.73 -1.07 5.30
C ALA A 14 -8.39 -1.37 5.99
N MET A 15 -8.47 -1.91 7.20
CA MET A 15 -7.32 -2.40 7.95
C MET A 15 -7.67 -3.76 8.56
N VAL A 16 -6.85 -4.77 8.31
CA VAL A 16 -7.03 -6.13 8.84
C VAL A 16 -5.75 -6.56 9.55
N LYS A 17 -5.86 -6.88 10.84
CA LYS A 17 -4.75 -7.43 11.61
C LYS A 17 -4.75 -8.95 11.49
N GLU A 18 -3.64 -9.51 11.03
CA GLU A 18 -3.42 -10.96 10.92
C GLU A 18 -2.15 -11.33 11.68
N GLN A 19 -2.33 -11.94 12.86
CA GLN A 19 -1.24 -12.22 13.80
C GLN A 19 -0.43 -10.96 14.13
N GLU A 20 0.85 -10.93 13.73
CA GLU A 20 1.76 -9.80 13.91
C GLU A 20 1.78 -8.84 12.71
N ASN A 21 1.09 -9.19 11.61
CA ASN A 21 1.03 -8.38 10.41
C ASN A 21 -0.24 -7.53 10.38
N VAL A 22 -0.16 -6.39 9.70
CA VAL A 22 -1.29 -5.51 9.41
C VAL A 22 -1.41 -5.31 7.92
N HIS A 23 -2.55 -5.69 7.36
CA HIS A 23 -2.90 -5.45 5.97
C HIS A 23 -3.67 -4.13 5.88
N PHE A 24 -3.12 -3.19 5.13
CA PHE A 24 -3.76 -1.91 4.86
C PHE A 24 -4.28 -1.91 3.43
N THR A 25 -5.55 -1.57 3.24
CA THR A 25 -6.16 -1.41 1.92
C THR A 25 -6.41 0.07 1.66
N PHE A 26 -5.86 0.55 0.56
CA PHE A 26 -5.89 1.95 0.17
C PHE A 26 -6.60 2.13 -1.17
N MET A 27 -7.20 3.30 -1.35
CA MET A 27 -7.77 3.78 -2.61
C MET A 27 -6.99 5.02 -3.07
N CYS A 28 -6.63 5.09 -4.35
CA CYS A 28 -6.00 6.25 -4.97
C CYS A 28 -6.39 6.36 -6.46
N SER A 29 -5.99 7.44 -7.12
CA SER A 29 -6.36 7.70 -8.52
C SER A 29 -5.67 6.77 -9.53
N PHE A 30 -4.53 6.19 -9.16
CA PHE A 30 -3.66 5.40 -10.05
C PHE A 30 -3.61 3.90 -9.71
N VAL A 31 -4.61 3.34 -9.01
CA VAL A 31 -4.64 1.90 -8.67
C VAL A 31 -4.49 1.01 -9.90
N SER A 32 -5.11 1.41 -11.03
CA SER A 32 -5.03 0.67 -12.30
C SER A 32 -3.62 0.58 -12.91
N GLU A 33 -2.68 1.42 -12.46
CA GLU A 33 -1.28 1.43 -12.92
C GLU A 33 -0.38 0.55 -12.05
N LEU A 34 -0.87 0.14 -10.88
CA LEU A 34 -0.13 -0.67 -9.92
C LEU A 34 -0.08 -2.14 -10.33
N LYS A 35 0.96 -2.83 -9.88
CA LYS A 35 1.12 -4.27 -10.05
C LYS A 35 1.36 -4.95 -8.71
N ILE A 36 0.97 -6.23 -8.63
CA ILE A 36 1.42 -7.09 -7.54
C ILE A 36 2.95 -7.13 -7.53
N ASP A 37 3.53 -7.22 -6.34
CA ASP A 37 4.98 -7.17 -6.08
C ASP A 37 5.66 -5.82 -6.35
N GLN A 38 4.89 -4.77 -6.70
CA GLN A 38 5.40 -3.42 -6.79
C GLN A 38 5.58 -2.79 -5.42
N SER A 39 6.69 -2.07 -5.23
CA SER A 39 6.92 -1.27 -4.03
C SER A 39 6.26 0.11 -4.12
N ILE A 40 5.52 0.48 -3.08
CA ILE A 40 4.91 1.81 -2.89
C ILE A 40 5.40 2.35 -1.55
N SER A 41 5.67 3.65 -1.50
CA SER A 41 6.05 4.32 -0.26
C SER A 41 4.84 4.98 0.39
N HIS A 42 4.52 4.58 1.61
CA HIS A 42 3.48 5.19 2.44
C HIS A 42 4.15 5.96 3.56
N ASN A 43 4.08 7.29 3.54
CA ASN A 43 4.71 8.17 4.53
C ASN A 43 6.21 7.85 4.76
N GLY A 44 6.93 7.46 3.71
CA GLY A 44 8.35 7.11 3.77
C GLY A 44 8.66 5.63 4.03
N VAL A 45 7.64 4.81 4.32
CA VAL A 45 7.79 3.37 4.53
C VAL A 45 7.55 2.63 3.22
N CYS A 46 8.55 1.85 2.78
CA CYS A 46 8.44 1.03 1.59
C CYS A 46 7.63 -0.24 1.89
N LEU A 47 6.47 -0.38 1.27
CA LEU A 47 5.60 -1.55 1.38
C LEU A 47 5.34 -2.15 0.00
N THR A 48 5.06 -3.46 -0.04
CA THR A 48 4.82 -4.19 -1.28
C THR A 48 3.34 -4.45 -1.47
N VAL A 49 2.84 -4.23 -2.68
CA VAL A 49 1.45 -4.52 -3.05
C VAL A 49 1.25 -6.04 -3.12
N VAL A 50 0.34 -6.54 -2.28
CA VAL A 50 0.00 -7.99 -2.18
C VAL A 50 -1.35 -8.33 -2.79
N LYS A 51 -2.22 -7.32 -2.99
CA LYS A 51 -3.53 -7.51 -3.62
C LYS A 51 -3.94 -6.24 -4.37
N LEU A 52 -4.64 -6.41 -5.48
CA LEU A 52 -5.26 -5.36 -6.27
C LEU A 52 -6.73 -5.71 -6.53
N THR A 53 -7.52 -4.66 -6.70
CA THR A 53 -8.90 -4.66 -7.20
C THR A 53 -9.04 -3.52 -8.22
N ASP A 54 -10.24 -3.23 -8.70
CA ASP A 54 -10.47 -2.16 -9.67
C ASP A 54 -10.17 -0.76 -9.08
N ASP A 55 -10.40 -0.56 -7.78
CA ASP A 55 -10.33 0.74 -7.10
C ASP A 55 -9.41 0.77 -5.86
N THR A 56 -8.97 -0.39 -5.37
CA THR A 56 -8.13 -0.48 -4.18
C THR A 56 -6.92 -1.40 -4.34
N TYR A 57 -5.90 -1.16 -3.54
CA TYR A 57 -4.73 -2.02 -3.39
C TYR A 57 -4.45 -2.30 -1.91
N THR A 58 -3.91 -3.48 -1.62
CA THR A 58 -3.52 -3.89 -0.27
C THR A 58 -2.01 -4.03 -0.16
N VAL A 59 -1.46 -3.54 0.94
CA VAL A 59 -0.06 -3.74 1.35
C VAL A 59 -0.03 -4.37 2.75
N THR A 60 1.05 -5.10 3.05
CA THR A 60 1.25 -5.70 4.38
C THR A 60 2.39 -4.99 5.09
N ALA A 61 2.13 -4.46 6.28
CA ALA A 61 3.18 -4.08 7.22
C ALA A 61 3.40 -5.23 8.20
N MET A 62 4.66 -5.62 8.37
CA MET A 62 5.05 -6.59 9.40
C MET A 62 5.32 -5.85 10.71
N LYS A 63 5.26 -6.52 11.85
CA LYS A 63 5.50 -5.90 13.17
C LYS A 63 6.82 -5.15 13.30
N GLU A 64 7.85 -5.55 12.57
CA GLU A 64 9.16 -4.90 12.56
C GLU A 64 9.19 -3.60 11.73
N THR A 65 8.14 -3.32 10.96
CA THR A 65 7.99 -2.17 10.06
C THR A 65 7.25 -1.03 10.75
#